data_AF-A0A968SAF8-F1
#
_entry.id   AF-A0A968SAF8-F1
#
_cell.length_a   1.000
_cell.length_b   1.000
_cell.length_c   1.000
_cell.angle_alpha   90.00
_cell.angle_beta   90.00
_cell.angle_gamma   90.00
#
_symmetry.space_group_name_H-M   'P 1'
#
loop_
_entity.id
_entity.type
_entity.pdbx_description
1 polymer ?
#
loop_
_entity_poly.entity_id
_entity_poly.type
_entity_poly.pdbx_seq_one_letter_code
_entity_poly.pdbx_strand_id
1 'polypeptide(L)'
;MLARLKQVAVGDRRSYLMAFLQEKIAEVLGLNSGEQPDPQKGLFEMGMDSLMAIELVSFIEAHLQARFSMLEILEANNIETLVEVLLRQVFPEVAPSEVACNVLSLETEAVLEENIVPKEPFVEQEKTKAVFLTGASGFLGAFLLRELLERTEATIYCLVRAGNILSGQLKLEENLKNYQIWQTNYAARIVPVIGDLSQPYLGLEPEEFDKLAQIIEVIYHNGAVLNFVYPYSILKPTNVLGTKEILKLACQFQTKPLHYVSTDAVFDSCAYFDREVKESEPIAYTQGLDLGYTQSKWVAETLVTIARDRGLPVTIYRPPLIAGDSHTGIWNTNDFTCRFIKGCIQMGKMPDMNCELAIVPVNYVSQAIISLSLEKTSSGRAFHLNNPHAPNWSEVVKWINNLGYTVQQVPYQTWEVELITTSSYSNNVLNSLIPFFLKKWSQEQLNFAEFGQRRVRLSCQETVKELAKSNIACPSVNFDLLGTYFSYFIRDGFLDSHLKLSIKT
;
A
#
# COMPACT_ATOMS: atom_id res chain seq x y z
N MET A 1 -6.45 29.13 -23.74
CA MET A 1 -7.50 28.11 -23.98
C MET A 1 -8.84 28.55 -23.38
N LEU A 2 -8.91 28.90 -22.08
CA LEU A 2 -10.15 29.30 -21.40
C LEU A 2 -11.02 30.32 -22.17
N ALA A 3 -10.41 31.40 -22.67
CA ALA A 3 -11.13 32.43 -23.43
C ALA A 3 -11.80 31.89 -24.70
N ARG A 4 -11.18 30.92 -25.38
CA ARG A 4 -11.75 30.24 -26.55
C ARG A 4 -12.87 29.29 -26.13
N LEU A 5 -12.64 28.51 -25.07
CA LEU A 5 -13.64 27.58 -24.52
C LEU A 5 -14.93 28.31 -24.07
N LYS A 6 -14.82 29.53 -23.53
CA LYS A 6 -15.97 30.39 -23.19
C LYS A 6 -16.80 30.81 -24.40
N GLN A 7 -16.18 30.91 -25.59
CA GLN A 7 -16.83 31.29 -26.85
C GLN A 7 -17.44 30.09 -27.60
N VAL A 8 -17.08 28.85 -27.23
CA VAL A 8 -17.67 27.62 -27.79
C VAL A 8 -19.10 27.45 -27.26
N ALA A 9 -20.01 27.04 -28.15
CA ALA A 9 -21.40 26.74 -27.82
C ALA A 9 -21.46 25.64 -26.75
N VAL A 10 -22.41 25.73 -25.81
CA VAL A 10 -22.49 24.84 -24.64
C VAL A 10 -22.42 23.35 -25.01
N GLY A 11 -23.14 22.93 -26.07
CA GLY A 11 -23.16 21.55 -26.54
C GLY A 11 -21.83 21.04 -27.12
N ASP A 12 -20.94 21.94 -27.55
CA ASP A 12 -19.67 21.60 -28.22
C ASP A 12 -18.46 21.69 -27.26
N ARG A 13 -18.64 22.25 -26.05
CA ARG A 13 -17.55 22.44 -25.07
C ARG A 13 -16.89 21.12 -24.65
N ARG A 14 -17.69 20.07 -24.50
CA ARG A 14 -17.21 18.72 -24.14
C ARG A 14 -16.27 18.17 -25.20
N SER A 15 -16.71 18.14 -26.45
CA SER A 15 -15.89 17.67 -27.58
C SER A 15 -14.63 18.50 -27.78
N TYR A 16 -14.72 19.82 -27.57
CA TYR A 16 -13.57 20.71 -27.66
C TYR A 16 -12.52 20.44 -26.57
N LEU A 17 -12.96 20.22 -25.32
CA LEU A 17 -12.07 19.93 -24.21
C LEU A 17 -11.49 18.50 -24.30
N MET A 18 -12.28 17.55 -24.81
CA MET A 18 -11.82 16.18 -25.10
C MET A 18 -10.67 16.20 -26.09
N ALA A 19 -10.83 16.88 -27.23
CA ALA A 19 -9.78 16.98 -28.25
C ALA A 19 -8.50 17.63 -27.70
N PHE A 20 -8.65 18.69 -26.90
CA PHE A 20 -7.54 19.38 -26.25
C PHE A 20 -6.74 18.47 -25.31
N LEU A 21 -7.44 17.68 -24.49
CA LEU A 21 -6.77 16.74 -23.58
C LEU A 21 -6.15 15.55 -24.33
N GLN A 22 -6.84 14.99 -25.34
CA GLN A 22 -6.29 13.91 -26.15
C GLN A 22 -5.01 14.33 -26.86
N GLU A 23 -4.93 15.56 -27.38
CA GLU A 23 -3.73 16.10 -28.00
C GLU A 23 -2.57 16.20 -27.00
N LYS A 24 -2.80 16.79 -25.82
CA LYS A 24 -1.74 16.91 -24.82
C LYS A 24 -1.31 15.55 -24.26
N ILE A 25 -2.26 14.66 -24.02
CA ILE A 25 -1.96 13.32 -23.49
C ILE A 25 -1.18 12.50 -24.53
N ALA A 26 -1.50 12.62 -25.81
CA ALA A 26 -0.71 12.00 -26.87
C ALA A 26 0.73 12.52 -26.89
N GLU A 27 0.93 13.84 -26.74
CA GLU A 27 2.26 14.46 -26.65
C GLU A 27 3.05 13.94 -25.44
N VAL A 28 2.43 13.93 -24.26
CA VAL A 28 3.05 13.51 -23.00
C VAL A 28 3.41 12.03 -23.01
N LEU A 29 2.57 11.18 -23.62
CA LEU A 29 2.82 9.75 -23.77
C LEU A 29 3.79 9.41 -24.92
N GLY A 30 4.19 10.40 -25.72
CA GLY A 30 5.07 10.18 -26.88
C GLY A 30 4.42 9.33 -27.99
N LEU A 31 3.09 9.41 -28.15
CA LEU A 31 2.37 8.70 -29.21
C LEU A 31 2.70 9.28 -30.59
N ASN A 32 2.61 8.46 -31.65
CA ASN A 32 2.93 8.90 -33.00
C ASN A 32 1.89 9.90 -33.53
N SER A 33 2.29 10.80 -34.44
CA SER A 33 1.39 11.75 -35.11
C SER A 33 0.22 11.04 -35.80
N GLY A 34 -0.96 11.11 -35.20
CA GLY A 34 -2.21 10.49 -35.70
C GLY A 34 -2.80 9.42 -34.80
N GLU A 35 -2.06 8.95 -33.78
CA GLU A 35 -2.60 8.09 -32.73
C GLU A 35 -3.32 8.95 -31.69
N GLN A 36 -4.61 8.72 -31.49
CA GLN A 36 -5.36 9.36 -30.41
C GLN A 36 -5.54 8.41 -29.23
N PRO A 37 -5.23 8.84 -28.00
CA PRO A 37 -5.47 8.03 -26.82
C PRO A 37 -6.97 7.77 -26.65
N ASP A 38 -7.31 6.54 -26.31
CA ASP A 38 -8.69 6.13 -26.05
C ASP A 38 -9.23 6.90 -24.84
N PRO A 39 -10.31 7.69 -25.01
CA PRO A 39 -10.82 8.54 -23.94
C PRO A 39 -11.42 7.76 -22.77
N GLN A 40 -11.75 6.47 -22.94
CA GLN A 40 -12.31 5.61 -21.91
C GLN A 40 -11.26 4.76 -21.18
N LYS A 41 -10.09 4.57 -21.80
CA LYS A 41 -8.99 3.81 -21.21
C LYS A 41 -8.32 4.57 -20.06
N GLY A 42 -7.88 3.84 -19.04
CA GLY A 42 -7.23 4.44 -17.88
C GLY A 42 -5.94 5.17 -18.26
N LEU A 43 -5.70 6.38 -17.72
CA LEU A 43 -4.49 7.16 -18.03
C LEU A 43 -3.19 6.38 -17.75
N PHE A 44 -3.15 5.68 -16.60
CA PHE A 44 -2.02 4.83 -16.21
C PHE A 44 -1.89 3.56 -17.06
N GLU A 45 -3.00 3.00 -17.53
CA GLU A 45 -3.00 1.85 -18.44
C GLU A 45 -2.49 2.21 -19.83
N MET A 46 -2.50 3.51 -20.18
CA MET A 46 -1.88 4.05 -21.38
C MET A 46 -0.39 4.36 -21.21
N GLY A 47 0.17 4.12 -20.02
CA GLY A 47 1.60 4.32 -19.74
C GLY A 47 1.93 5.67 -19.11
N MET A 48 0.94 6.44 -18.66
CA MET A 48 1.18 7.71 -17.95
C MET A 48 1.87 7.46 -16.61
N ASP A 49 2.98 8.16 -16.34
CA ASP A 49 3.66 8.15 -15.04
C ASP A 49 3.39 9.44 -14.22
N SER A 50 3.96 9.53 -13.03
CA SER A 50 3.74 10.67 -12.13
C SER A 50 4.32 11.99 -12.65
N LEU A 51 5.43 11.97 -13.41
CA LEU A 51 6.02 13.18 -13.97
C LEU A 51 5.18 13.68 -15.14
N MET A 52 4.75 12.75 -16.00
CA MET A 52 3.78 12.99 -17.07
C MET A 52 2.47 13.58 -16.55
N ALA A 53 1.98 13.05 -15.42
CA ALA A 53 0.79 13.58 -14.77
C ALA A 53 1.02 15.02 -14.26
N ILE A 54 2.15 15.31 -13.62
CA ILE A 54 2.50 16.67 -13.18
C ILE A 54 2.59 17.64 -14.36
N GLU A 55 3.18 17.21 -15.48
CA GLU A 55 3.22 18.00 -16.71
C GLU A 55 1.81 18.29 -17.23
N LEU A 56 0.94 17.29 -17.27
CA LEU A 56 -0.45 17.43 -17.68
C LEU A 56 -1.20 18.41 -16.78
N VAL A 57 -1.05 18.34 -15.45
CA VAL A 57 -1.67 19.29 -14.51
C VAL A 57 -1.19 20.70 -14.76
N SER A 58 0.13 20.88 -14.82
CA SER A 58 0.76 22.19 -15.04
C SER A 58 0.26 22.82 -16.35
N PHE A 59 0.12 21.99 -17.39
CA PHE A 59 -0.45 22.40 -18.67
C PHE A 59 -1.92 22.81 -18.55
N ILE A 60 -2.76 22.00 -17.89
CA ILE A 60 -4.18 22.29 -17.69
C ILE A 60 -4.35 23.59 -16.91
N GLU A 61 -3.64 23.77 -15.80
CA GLU A 61 -3.69 24.98 -14.97
C GLU A 61 -3.30 26.23 -15.75
N ALA A 62 -2.21 26.16 -16.52
CA ALA A 62 -1.73 27.29 -17.33
C ALA A 62 -2.75 27.70 -18.41
N HIS A 63 -3.49 26.74 -18.97
CA HIS A 63 -4.37 26.97 -20.12
C HIS A 63 -5.81 27.29 -19.72
N LEU A 64 -6.30 26.70 -18.63
CA LEU A 64 -7.66 26.84 -18.13
C LEU A 64 -7.79 27.87 -17.00
N GLN A 65 -6.69 28.40 -16.47
CA GLN A 65 -6.68 29.39 -15.37
C GLN A 65 -7.52 28.97 -14.15
N ALA A 66 -7.65 27.66 -13.94
CA ALA A 66 -8.25 27.05 -12.77
C ALA A 66 -7.17 26.24 -12.06
N ARG A 67 -7.24 26.20 -10.72
CA ARG A 67 -6.32 25.39 -9.92
C ARG A 67 -6.89 24.00 -9.83
N PHE A 68 -6.15 23.01 -10.29
CA PHE A 68 -6.55 21.61 -10.25
C PHE A 68 -5.62 20.89 -9.29
N SER A 69 -6.20 20.13 -8.36
CA SER A 69 -5.38 19.21 -7.59
C SER A 69 -4.98 18.02 -8.48
N MET A 70 -3.76 17.53 -8.31
CA MET A 70 -3.34 16.25 -8.90
C MET A 70 -4.33 15.13 -8.56
N LEU A 71 -4.94 15.17 -7.37
CA LEU A 71 -5.90 14.17 -6.94
C LEU A 71 -7.14 14.13 -7.85
N GLU A 72 -7.69 15.28 -8.22
CA GLU A 72 -8.87 15.36 -9.12
C GLU A 72 -8.57 14.78 -10.50
N ILE A 73 -7.32 14.91 -10.97
CA ILE A 73 -6.87 14.36 -12.25
C ILE A 73 -6.61 12.85 -12.15
N LEU A 74 -6.15 12.37 -11.00
CA LEU A 74 -5.97 10.94 -10.72
C LEU A 74 -7.30 10.22 -10.48
N GLU A 75 -8.27 10.91 -9.86
CA GLU A 75 -9.64 10.44 -9.67
C GLU A 75 -10.40 10.37 -11.00
N ALA A 76 -10.12 11.30 -11.91
CA ALA A 76 -10.48 11.21 -13.31
C ALA A 76 -9.68 10.09 -13.99
N ASN A 77 -10.11 8.85 -13.73
CA ASN A 77 -9.48 7.61 -14.17
C ASN A 77 -9.09 7.61 -15.67
N ASN A 78 -9.82 8.34 -16.51
CA ASN A 78 -9.63 8.45 -17.96
C ASN A 78 -9.91 9.87 -18.48
N ILE A 79 -9.67 10.10 -19.77
CA ILE A 79 -9.83 11.43 -20.41
C ILE A 79 -11.28 11.91 -20.33
N GLU A 80 -12.25 11.00 -20.52
CA GLU A 80 -13.68 11.35 -20.48
C GLU A 80 -14.11 11.89 -19.12
N THR A 81 -13.74 11.21 -18.04
CA THR A 81 -14.01 11.67 -16.67
C THR A 81 -13.24 12.96 -16.34
N LEU A 82 -12.03 13.13 -16.87
CA LEU A 82 -11.26 14.36 -16.70
C LEU A 82 -11.97 15.55 -17.34
N VAL A 83 -12.49 15.40 -18.56
CA VAL A 83 -13.29 16.44 -19.24
C VAL A 83 -14.46 16.90 -18.37
N GLU A 84 -15.19 15.96 -17.76
CA GLU A 84 -16.34 16.29 -16.91
C GLU A 84 -15.92 17.08 -15.66
N VAL A 85 -14.82 16.67 -15.00
CA VAL A 85 -14.26 17.39 -13.84
C VAL A 85 -13.85 18.82 -14.23
N LEU A 86 -13.13 18.96 -15.34
CA LEU A 86 -12.68 20.27 -15.82
C LEU A 86 -13.85 21.17 -16.23
N LEU A 87 -14.87 20.64 -16.91
CA LEU A 87 -16.06 21.41 -17.30
C LEU A 87 -16.81 21.94 -16.09
N ARG A 88 -16.95 21.14 -15.03
CA ARG A 88 -17.61 21.56 -13.78
C ARG A 88 -16.87 22.68 -13.08
N GLN A 89 -15.54 22.59 -12.98
CA GLN A 89 -14.74 23.63 -12.33
C GLN A 89 -14.73 24.94 -13.12
N VAL A 90 -14.66 24.85 -14.45
CA VAL A 90 -14.56 26.03 -15.32
C VAL A 90 -15.93 26.67 -15.60
N PHE A 91 -17.01 25.87 -15.59
CA PHE A 91 -18.39 26.30 -15.85
C PHE A 91 -19.38 25.72 -14.83
N PRO A 92 -19.35 26.16 -13.57
CA PRO A 92 -20.24 25.65 -12.52
C PRO A 92 -21.74 25.88 -12.81
N GLU A 93 -22.07 26.85 -13.66
CA GLU A 93 -23.45 27.21 -14.04
C GLU A 93 -24.10 26.29 -15.08
N VAL A 94 -23.31 25.43 -15.75
CA VAL A 94 -23.75 24.62 -16.90
C VAL A 94 -23.80 23.12 -16.59
N ALA A 95 -23.32 22.70 -15.41
CA ALA A 95 -23.34 21.31 -15.01
C ALA A 95 -24.79 20.83 -14.80
N PRO A 96 -25.24 19.75 -15.46
CA PRO A 96 -26.47 19.07 -15.08
C PRO A 96 -26.37 18.67 -13.60
N SER A 97 -27.40 18.95 -12.82
CA SER A 97 -27.46 18.66 -11.38
C SER A 97 -27.50 17.16 -11.03
N GLU A 98 -27.41 16.26 -12.01
CA GLU A 98 -27.62 14.81 -11.84
C GLU A 98 -26.67 13.94 -12.70
N VAL A 99 -25.40 14.29 -12.80
CA VAL A 99 -24.38 13.22 -12.86
C VAL A 99 -23.99 12.99 -11.41
N ALA A 100 -24.52 11.93 -10.81
CA ALA A 100 -24.07 11.49 -9.50
C ALA A 100 -22.55 11.34 -9.60
N CYS A 101 -21.79 12.28 -9.01
CA CYS A 101 -20.50 11.90 -8.46
C CYS A 101 -20.85 10.71 -7.59
N ASN A 102 -20.49 9.50 -8.01
CA ASN A 102 -20.56 8.33 -7.16
C ASN A 102 -19.62 8.64 -6.00
N VAL A 103 -20.12 9.34 -4.98
CA VAL A 103 -19.42 9.59 -3.74
C VAL A 103 -19.18 8.18 -3.21
N LEU A 104 -17.92 7.76 -3.26
CA LEU A 104 -17.51 6.45 -2.82
C LEU A 104 -17.97 6.27 -1.37
N SER A 105 -19.00 5.45 -1.15
CA SER A 105 -19.36 4.98 0.18
C SER A 105 -18.70 3.64 0.40
N LEU A 106 -17.69 3.62 1.27
CA LEU A 106 -16.95 2.41 1.60
C LEU A 106 -17.86 1.34 2.21
N GLU A 107 -18.92 1.76 2.90
CA GLU A 107 -19.94 0.87 3.49
C GLU A 107 -20.70 0.11 2.40
N THR A 108 -21.05 0.76 1.29
CA THR A 108 -21.72 0.11 0.15
C THR A 108 -20.81 -0.82 -0.64
N GLU A 109 -19.50 -0.61 -0.56
CA GLU A 109 -18.46 -1.45 -1.16
C GLU A 109 -18.14 -2.69 -0.30
N ALA A 110 -18.31 -2.58 1.01
CA ALA A 110 -18.03 -3.62 2.00
C ALA A 110 -19.16 -4.66 2.12
N VAL A 111 -19.65 -5.16 0.98
CA VAL A 111 -20.70 -6.18 0.91
C VAL A 111 -20.11 -7.52 0.47
N LEU A 112 -20.24 -8.54 1.32
CA LEU A 112 -19.83 -9.92 1.03
C LEU A 112 -21.06 -10.75 0.61
N GLU A 113 -20.97 -11.46 -0.52
CA GLU A 113 -22.04 -12.29 -1.06
C GLU A 113 -22.50 -13.33 -0.02
N GLU A 114 -23.82 -13.53 0.15
CA GLU A 114 -24.39 -14.36 1.24
C GLU A 114 -23.93 -15.83 1.19
N ASN A 115 -23.63 -16.33 -0.01
CA ASN A 115 -23.15 -17.69 -0.23
C ASN A 115 -21.67 -17.90 0.16
N ILE A 116 -20.94 -16.83 0.49
CA ILE A 116 -19.59 -16.92 1.05
C ILE A 116 -19.72 -17.12 2.55
N VAL A 117 -19.83 -18.38 2.93
CA VAL A 117 -19.98 -18.86 4.31
C VAL A 117 -19.35 -20.24 4.42
N PRO A 118 -18.68 -20.58 5.53
CA PRO A 118 -18.23 -21.94 5.80
C PRO A 118 -19.39 -22.95 5.69
N LYS A 119 -19.24 -23.98 4.85
CA LYS A 119 -20.26 -25.04 4.71
C LYS A 119 -20.27 -25.99 5.91
N GLU A 120 -19.11 -26.16 6.54
CA GLU A 120 -18.91 -27.01 7.70
C GLU A 120 -18.08 -26.24 8.75
N PRO A 121 -18.24 -26.54 10.06
CA PRO A 121 -17.37 -25.98 11.08
C PRO A 121 -15.91 -26.32 10.79
N PHE A 122 -15.00 -25.40 11.09
CA PHE A 122 -13.58 -25.71 11.02
C PHE A 122 -13.22 -26.82 12.02
N VAL A 123 -12.54 -27.85 11.51
CA VAL A 123 -11.96 -28.92 12.32
C VAL A 123 -10.45 -28.76 12.31
N GLU A 124 -9.89 -28.46 13.47
CA GLU A 124 -8.45 -28.28 13.62
C GLU A 124 -7.71 -29.60 13.39
N GLN A 125 -6.70 -29.56 12.53
CA GLN A 125 -5.83 -30.69 12.23
C GLN A 125 -4.57 -30.63 13.10
N GLU A 126 -4.01 -31.78 13.50
CA GLU A 126 -2.76 -31.82 14.29
C GLU A 126 -1.56 -31.25 13.54
N LYS A 127 -1.54 -31.38 12.20
CA LYS A 127 -0.48 -30.86 11.34
C LYS A 127 -1.06 -30.30 10.04
N THR A 128 -0.74 -29.04 9.77
CA THR A 128 -1.00 -28.41 8.47
C THR A 128 0.02 -28.89 7.43
N LYS A 129 -0.47 -29.40 6.30
CA LYS A 129 0.34 -29.93 5.18
C LYS A 129 0.39 -28.99 3.98
N ALA A 130 -0.65 -28.18 3.78
CA ALA A 130 -0.77 -27.32 2.60
C ALA A 130 -1.21 -25.90 2.99
N VAL A 131 -0.31 -24.94 2.78
CA VAL A 131 -0.54 -23.53 3.07
C VAL A 131 -0.63 -22.76 1.76
N PHE A 132 -1.63 -21.89 1.62
CA PHE A 132 -1.70 -20.94 0.52
C PHE A 132 -1.20 -19.57 0.96
N LEU A 133 -0.21 -19.03 0.27
CA LEU A 133 0.38 -17.72 0.53
C LEU A 133 0.18 -16.80 -0.67
N THR A 134 -0.44 -15.65 -0.43
CA THR A 134 -0.48 -14.56 -1.42
C THR A 134 0.58 -13.52 -1.14
N GLY A 135 1.10 -12.88 -2.20
CA GLY A 135 2.11 -11.82 -2.06
C GLY A 135 3.52 -12.31 -1.77
N ALA A 136 3.83 -13.60 -1.97
CA ALA A 136 5.16 -14.18 -1.77
C ALA A 136 6.28 -13.55 -2.63
N SER A 137 5.91 -12.85 -3.71
CA SER A 137 6.83 -12.07 -4.56
C SER A 137 7.00 -10.61 -4.09
N GLY A 138 6.43 -10.22 -2.95
CA GLY A 138 6.61 -8.92 -2.32
C GLY A 138 7.63 -8.94 -1.19
N PHE A 139 7.79 -7.79 -0.51
CA PHE A 139 8.74 -7.62 0.59
C PHE A 139 8.37 -8.48 1.82
N LEU A 140 7.28 -8.15 2.53
CA LEU A 140 6.84 -8.96 3.69
C LEU A 140 6.57 -10.42 3.30
N GLY A 141 6.07 -10.68 2.09
CA GLY A 141 5.78 -12.03 1.63
C GLY A 141 7.01 -12.93 1.51
N ALA A 142 8.19 -12.38 1.19
CA ALA A 142 9.45 -13.14 1.18
C ALA A 142 9.81 -13.64 2.59
N PHE A 143 9.66 -12.78 3.59
CA PHE A 143 9.93 -13.11 4.98
C PHE A 143 8.87 -14.05 5.56
N LEU A 144 7.59 -13.86 5.22
CA LEU A 144 6.53 -14.82 5.59
C LEU A 144 6.78 -16.20 4.99
N LEU A 145 7.21 -16.26 3.73
CA LEU A 145 7.56 -17.52 3.07
C LEU A 145 8.72 -18.21 3.80
N ARG A 146 9.77 -17.47 4.17
CA ARG A 146 10.87 -18.00 5.01
C ARG A 146 10.36 -18.58 6.31
N GLU A 147 9.59 -17.81 7.07
CA GLU A 147 9.09 -18.23 8.39
C GLU A 147 8.18 -19.47 8.29
N LEU A 148 7.32 -19.54 7.26
CA LEU A 148 6.49 -20.72 7.01
C LEU A 148 7.34 -21.96 6.70
N LEU A 149 8.38 -21.80 5.87
CA LEU A 149 9.30 -22.88 5.56
C LEU A 149 10.08 -23.31 6.81
N GLU A 150 10.59 -22.39 7.60
CA GLU A 150 11.45 -22.72 8.75
C GLU A 150 10.68 -23.25 9.95
N ARG A 151 9.41 -22.85 10.14
CA ARG A 151 8.64 -23.17 11.35
C ARG A 151 7.54 -24.21 11.13
N THR A 152 7.33 -24.65 9.89
CA THR A 152 6.33 -25.69 9.56
C THR A 152 6.93 -26.77 8.67
N GLU A 153 6.24 -27.91 8.57
CA GLU A 153 6.54 -28.98 7.61
C GLU A 153 5.72 -28.86 6.30
N ALA A 154 4.89 -27.80 6.18
CA ALA A 154 3.92 -27.67 5.09
C ALA A 154 4.57 -27.37 3.73
N THR A 155 3.88 -27.78 2.67
CA THR A 155 4.10 -27.31 1.30
C THR A 155 3.39 -25.97 1.13
N ILE A 156 4.09 -24.97 0.59
CA ILE A 156 3.62 -23.60 0.47
C ILE A 156 3.25 -23.29 -0.98
N TYR A 157 1.95 -23.18 -1.24
CA TYR A 157 1.36 -22.82 -2.51
C TYR A 157 1.33 -21.29 -2.64
N CYS A 158 2.16 -20.75 -3.53
CA CYS A 158 2.38 -19.32 -3.64
C CYS A 158 1.67 -18.76 -4.88
N LEU A 159 0.65 -17.93 -4.71
CA LEU A 159 0.03 -17.22 -5.83
C LEU A 159 1.02 -16.23 -6.44
N VAL A 160 1.30 -16.37 -7.73
CA VAL A 160 2.29 -15.56 -8.44
C VAL A 160 1.87 -15.28 -9.88
N ARG A 161 1.98 -14.01 -10.28
CA ARG A 161 1.79 -13.59 -11.67
C ARG A 161 3.05 -13.93 -12.47
N ALA A 162 2.94 -14.89 -13.38
CA ALA A 162 3.99 -15.30 -14.31
C ALA A 162 3.37 -16.02 -15.53
N GLY A 163 4.13 -16.21 -16.61
CA GLY A 163 3.60 -16.82 -17.84
C GLY A 163 3.44 -18.35 -17.76
N ASN A 164 4.12 -19.00 -16.83
CA ASN A 164 4.06 -20.44 -16.57
C ASN A 164 4.70 -20.79 -15.22
N ILE A 165 4.52 -22.04 -14.77
CA ILE A 165 5.03 -22.58 -13.49
C ILE A 165 6.53 -22.32 -13.31
N LEU A 166 7.36 -22.59 -14.32
CA LEU A 166 8.82 -22.41 -14.22
C LEU A 166 9.20 -20.95 -13.97
N SER A 167 8.62 -20.03 -14.75
CA SER A 167 8.84 -18.59 -14.56
C SER A 167 8.30 -18.08 -13.21
N GLY A 168 7.21 -18.68 -12.71
CA GLY A 168 6.69 -18.40 -11.37
C GLY A 168 7.67 -18.86 -10.28
N GLN A 169 8.23 -20.06 -10.40
CA GLN A 169 9.21 -20.60 -9.48
C GLN A 169 10.48 -19.73 -9.44
N LEU A 170 11.02 -19.37 -10.61
CA LEU A 170 12.19 -18.51 -10.72
C LEU A 170 11.95 -17.13 -10.09
N LYS A 171 10.77 -16.54 -10.31
CA LYS A 171 10.40 -15.24 -9.73
C LYS A 171 10.35 -15.28 -8.19
N LEU A 172 9.83 -16.36 -7.61
CA LEU A 172 9.79 -16.53 -6.15
C LEU A 172 11.18 -16.76 -5.57
N GLU A 173 11.98 -17.60 -6.22
CA GLU A 173 13.38 -17.86 -5.85
C GLU A 173 14.24 -16.58 -5.93
N GLU A 174 14.12 -15.82 -7.03
CA GLU A 174 14.82 -14.55 -7.21
C GLU A 174 14.42 -13.53 -6.15
N ASN A 175 13.14 -13.42 -5.81
CA ASN A 175 12.69 -12.54 -4.73
C ASN A 175 13.35 -12.90 -3.38
N LEU A 176 13.41 -14.20 -3.04
CA LEU A 176 14.10 -14.66 -1.82
C LEU A 176 15.61 -14.42 -1.88
N LYS A 177 16.25 -14.56 -3.05
CA LYS A 177 17.68 -14.25 -3.24
C LYS A 177 17.96 -12.75 -3.07
N ASN A 178 17.11 -11.89 -3.62
CA ASN A 178 17.25 -10.43 -3.49
C ASN A 178 17.25 -9.99 -2.03
N TYR A 179 16.47 -10.68 -1.18
CA TYR A 179 16.46 -10.43 0.27
C TYR A 179 17.45 -11.29 1.07
N GLN A 180 18.36 -12.03 0.41
CA GLN A 180 19.36 -12.92 1.04
C GLN A 180 18.76 -14.00 1.96
N ILE A 181 17.57 -14.49 1.61
CA ILE A 181 16.80 -15.48 2.36
C ILE A 181 16.94 -16.89 1.76
N TRP A 182 17.16 -16.99 0.45
CA TRP A 182 17.05 -18.25 -0.28
C TRP A 182 17.98 -19.35 0.24
N GLN A 183 17.42 -20.54 0.44
CA GLN A 183 18.15 -21.78 0.71
C GLN A 183 17.71 -22.86 -0.29
N THR A 184 18.65 -23.67 -0.81
CA THR A 184 18.37 -24.65 -1.87
C THR A 184 17.31 -25.70 -1.48
N ASN A 185 17.24 -26.06 -0.20
CA ASN A 185 16.25 -27.00 0.33
C ASN A 185 14.82 -26.43 0.33
N TYR A 186 14.63 -25.12 0.25
CA TYR A 186 13.29 -24.51 0.18
C TYR A 186 12.56 -24.86 -1.12
N ALA A 187 13.29 -25.05 -2.22
CA ALA A 187 12.72 -25.29 -3.55
C ALA A 187 11.71 -26.46 -3.56
N ALA A 188 11.96 -27.51 -2.78
CA ALA A 188 11.11 -28.70 -2.74
C ALA A 188 9.73 -28.46 -2.12
N ARG A 189 9.54 -27.37 -1.37
CA ARG A 189 8.28 -27.05 -0.68
C ARG A 189 7.57 -25.81 -1.20
N ILE A 190 8.12 -25.14 -2.21
CA ILE A 190 7.48 -23.97 -2.82
C ILE A 190 6.79 -24.42 -4.10
N VAL A 191 5.46 -24.30 -4.15
CA VAL A 191 4.65 -24.63 -5.32
C VAL A 191 4.07 -23.33 -5.89
N PRO A 192 4.52 -22.85 -7.06
CA PRO A 192 3.92 -21.66 -7.66
C PRO A 192 2.51 -21.99 -8.17
N VAL A 193 1.55 -21.13 -7.82
CA VAL A 193 0.19 -21.13 -8.37
C VAL A 193 0.10 -19.94 -9.31
N ILE A 194 -0.01 -20.19 -10.61
CA ILE A 194 -0.05 -19.13 -11.61
C ILE A 194 -1.43 -18.49 -11.60
N GLY A 195 -1.49 -17.22 -11.23
CA GLY A 195 -2.75 -16.50 -11.12
C GLY A 195 -2.54 -15.05 -10.71
N ASP A 196 -3.64 -14.32 -10.62
CA ASP A 196 -3.70 -12.90 -10.32
C ASP A 196 -4.85 -12.61 -9.35
N LEU A 197 -4.54 -11.97 -8.22
CA LEU A 197 -5.54 -11.58 -7.21
C LEU A 197 -6.63 -10.65 -7.78
N SER A 198 -6.32 -9.88 -8.84
CA SER A 198 -7.27 -8.95 -9.44
C SER A 198 -8.35 -9.62 -10.30
N GLN A 199 -8.23 -10.93 -10.56
CA GLN A 199 -9.10 -11.67 -11.45
C GLN A 199 -10.05 -12.58 -10.66
N PRO A 200 -11.27 -12.85 -11.18
CA PRO A 200 -12.14 -13.88 -10.64
C PRO A 200 -11.41 -15.22 -10.48
N TYR A 201 -11.75 -15.98 -9.44
CA TYR A 201 -11.08 -17.26 -9.13
C TYR A 201 -9.55 -17.14 -9.05
N LEU A 202 -9.03 -15.96 -8.67
CA LEU A 202 -7.60 -15.66 -8.62
C LEU A 202 -6.90 -15.82 -9.98
N GLY A 203 -7.64 -15.69 -11.09
CA GLY A 203 -7.13 -15.87 -12.46
C GLY A 203 -6.90 -17.33 -12.85
N LEU A 204 -7.42 -18.29 -12.08
CA LEU A 204 -7.40 -19.71 -12.36
C LEU A 204 -8.65 -20.11 -13.16
N GLU A 205 -8.55 -21.17 -13.95
CA GLU A 205 -9.75 -21.82 -14.47
C GLU A 205 -10.58 -22.41 -13.30
N PRO A 206 -11.92 -22.44 -13.38
CA PRO A 206 -12.77 -22.91 -12.28
C PRO A 206 -12.38 -24.30 -11.75
N GLU A 207 -12.02 -25.24 -12.61
CA GLU A 207 -11.57 -26.58 -12.19
C GLU A 207 -10.23 -26.56 -11.45
N GLU A 208 -9.34 -25.63 -11.77
CA GLU A 208 -8.06 -25.46 -11.07
C GLU A 208 -8.24 -24.78 -9.72
N PHE A 209 -9.15 -23.80 -9.64
CA PHE A 209 -9.56 -23.20 -8.39
C PHE A 209 -10.17 -24.24 -7.44
N ASP A 210 -11.03 -25.12 -7.96
CA ASP A 210 -11.63 -26.19 -7.15
C ASP A 210 -10.59 -27.23 -6.69
N LYS A 211 -9.63 -27.59 -7.54
CA LYS A 211 -8.50 -28.46 -7.15
C LYS A 211 -7.68 -27.82 -6.05
N LEU A 212 -7.36 -26.52 -6.17
CA LEU A 212 -6.65 -25.77 -5.14
C LEU A 212 -7.45 -25.78 -3.83
N ALA A 213 -8.76 -25.51 -3.90
CA ALA A 213 -9.64 -25.47 -2.74
C ALA A 213 -9.75 -26.81 -1.98
N GLN A 214 -9.54 -27.95 -2.66
CA GLN A 214 -9.50 -29.28 -2.04
C GLN A 214 -8.15 -29.60 -1.36
N ILE A 215 -7.08 -28.93 -1.78
CA ILE A 215 -5.71 -29.19 -1.29
C ILE A 215 -5.36 -28.29 -0.10
N ILE A 216 -5.70 -27.00 -0.20
CA ILE A 216 -5.26 -25.99 0.78
C ILE A 216 -5.99 -26.17 2.11
N GLU A 217 -5.25 -26.10 3.21
CA GLU A 217 -5.78 -26.24 4.57
C GLU A 217 -5.79 -24.91 5.33
N VAL A 218 -4.83 -24.01 5.07
CA VAL A 218 -4.70 -22.70 5.72
C VAL A 218 -4.29 -21.64 4.72
N ILE A 219 -4.81 -20.41 4.85
CA ILE A 219 -4.50 -19.29 3.95
C ILE A 219 -3.83 -18.15 4.71
N TYR A 220 -2.69 -17.67 4.18
CA TYR A 220 -2.05 -16.41 4.56
C TYR A 220 -2.26 -15.39 3.45
N HIS A 221 -3.19 -14.47 3.68
CA HIS A 221 -3.51 -13.42 2.73
C HIS A 221 -2.73 -12.15 3.01
N ASN A 222 -1.57 -12.03 2.35
CA ASN A 222 -0.67 -10.88 2.41
C ASN A 222 -0.62 -10.07 1.10
N GLY A 223 -1.02 -10.67 -0.03
CA GLY A 223 -0.99 -10.00 -1.33
C GLY A 223 -1.92 -8.78 -1.38
N ALA A 224 -1.37 -7.63 -1.74
CA ALA A 224 -2.09 -6.38 -1.99
C ALA A 224 -1.26 -5.47 -2.89
N VAL A 225 -1.90 -4.51 -3.56
CA VAL A 225 -1.23 -3.36 -4.19
C VAL A 225 -1.22 -2.21 -3.17
N LEU A 226 -0.02 -1.75 -2.85
CA LEU A 226 0.20 -0.56 -2.03
C LEU A 226 0.75 0.54 -2.94
N ASN A 227 0.00 1.64 -3.05
CA ASN A 227 0.43 2.83 -3.75
C ASN A 227 -0.19 4.05 -3.04
N PHE A 228 0.66 5.03 -2.70
CA PHE A 228 0.24 6.21 -1.93
C PHE A 228 -0.45 7.30 -2.77
N VAL A 229 -0.52 7.11 -4.09
CA VAL A 229 -1.04 8.10 -5.04
C VAL A 229 -2.28 7.56 -5.76
N TYR A 230 -2.38 6.24 -5.96
CA TYR A 230 -3.49 5.65 -6.71
C TYR A 230 -4.84 5.79 -5.99
N PRO A 231 -5.92 6.07 -6.74
CA PRO A 231 -7.27 6.11 -6.19
C PRO A 231 -7.77 4.70 -5.84
N TYR A 232 -8.83 4.64 -5.03
CA TYR A 232 -9.47 3.38 -4.63
C TYR A 232 -9.86 2.50 -5.82
N SER A 233 -10.38 3.08 -6.91
CA SER A 233 -10.84 2.35 -8.09
C SER A 233 -9.75 1.47 -8.72
N ILE A 234 -8.50 1.93 -8.75
CA ILE A 234 -7.36 1.18 -9.28
C ILE A 234 -6.93 0.06 -8.33
N LEU A 235 -7.10 0.27 -7.02
CA LEU A 235 -6.69 -0.69 -5.99
C LEU A 235 -7.77 -1.75 -5.70
N LYS A 236 -9.04 -1.42 -5.92
CA LYS A 236 -10.21 -2.26 -5.64
C LYS A 236 -10.11 -3.67 -6.25
N PRO A 237 -9.74 -3.87 -7.54
CA PRO A 237 -9.64 -5.21 -8.10
C PRO A 237 -8.74 -6.14 -7.29
N THR A 238 -7.54 -5.68 -6.92
CA THR A 238 -6.60 -6.53 -6.18
C THR A 238 -6.92 -6.59 -4.69
N ASN A 239 -7.14 -5.44 -4.06
CA ASN A 239 -7.19 -5.34 -2.60
C ASN A 239 -8.57 -5.72 -2.04
N VAL A 240 -9.65 -5.49 -2.79
CA VAL A 240 -11.02 -5.75 -2.31
C VAL A 240 -11.57 -7.00 -2.97
N LEU A 241 -11.63 -7.03 -4.30
CA LEU A 241 -12.17 -8.18 -5.03
C LEU A 241 -11.27 -9.41 -4.87
N GLY A 242 -9.96 -9.24 -4.89
CA GLY A 242 -9.02 -10.32 -4.57
C GLY A 242 -9.22 -10.88 -3.16
N THR A 243 -9.50 -10.06 -2.15
CA THR A 243 -9.86 -10.55 -0.81
C THR A 243 -11.17 -11.33 -0.84
N LYS A 244 -12.18 -10.92 -1.63
CA LYS A 244 -13.41 -11.73 -1.81
C LYS A 244 -13.11 -13.11 -2.40
N GLU A 245 -12.25 -13.19 -3.42
CA GLU A 245 -11.85 -14.48 -4.02
C GLU A 245 -11.11 -15.37 -3.01
N ILE A 246 -10.31 -14.77 -2.12
CA ILE A 246 -9.69 -15.50 -1.01
C ILE A 246 -10.73 -16.01 -0.01
N LEU A 247 -11.74 -15.20 0.33
CA LEU A 247 -12.83 -15.65 1.20
C LEU A 247 -13.65 -16.77 0.57
N LYS A 248 -13.89 -16.72 -0.75
CA LYS A 248 -14.48 -17.83 -1.51
C LYS A 248 -13.63 -19.09 -1.38
N LEU A 249 -12.32 -19.00 -1.61
CA LEU A 249 -11.39 -20.13 -1.46
C LEU A 249 -11.43 -20.71 -0.03
N ALA A 250 -11.48 -19.84 0.99
CA ALA A 250 -11.50 -20.22 2.39
C ALA A 250 -12.76 -21.01 2.78
N CYS A 251 -13.90 -20.74 2.14
CA CYS A 251 -15.19 -21.40 2.39
C CYS A 251 -15.47 -22.59 1.45
N GLN A 252 -14.71 -22.74 0.36
CA GLN A 252 -14.98 -23.74 -0.68
C GLN A 252 -14.51 -25.16 -0.26
N PHE A 253 -15.41 -26.15 -0.37
CA PHE A 253 -15.26 -27.53 0.12
C PHE A 253 -15.05 -27.65 1.63
N GLN A 254 -13.83 -27.39 2.10
CA GLN A 254 -13.46 -27.43 3.51
C GLN A 254 -13.15 -26.02 4.00
N THR A 255 -13.52 -25.74 5.25
CA THR A 255 -13.26 -24.46 5.90
C THR A 255 -11.78 -24.32 6.23
N LYS A 256 -11.15 -23.25 5.73
CA LYS A 256 -9.72 -22.98 5.87
C LYS A 256 -9.52 -21.74 6.75
N PRO A 257 -8.76 -21.81 7.86
CA PRO A 257 -8.41 -20.62 8.61
C PRO A 257 -7.71 -19.59 7.74
N LEU A 258 -8.09 -18.33 7.93
CA LEU A 258 -7.55 -17.18 7.21
C LEU A 258 -6.72 -16.29 8.14
N HIS A 259 -5.43 -16.19 7.84
CA HIS A 259 -4.52 -15.22 8.41
C HIS A 259 -4.43 -14.02 7.46
N TYR A 260 -5.13 -12.93 7.78
CA TYR A 260 -5.24 -11.76 6.94
C TYR A 260 -4.29 -10.65 7.39
N VAL A 261 -3.37 -10.25 6.50
CA VAL A 261 -2.49 -9.10 6.72
C VAL A 261 -3.21 -7.85 6.23
N SER A 262 -3.68 -7.07 7.19
CA SER A 262 -4.25 -5.75 6.98
C SER A 262 -3.17 -4.67 7.14
N THR A 263 -3.53 -3.52 7.69
CA THR A 263 -2.65 -2.40 8.01
C THR A 263 -3.25 -1.64 9.19
N ASP A 264 -2.41 -0.98 9.97
CA ASP A 264 -2.84 -0.10 11.05
C ASP A 264 -3.55 1.17 10.53
N ALA A 265 -3.28 1.53 9.26
CA ALA A 265 -3.88 2.67 8.56
C ALA A 265 -5.41 2.59 8.43
N VAL A 266 -6.03 1.42 8.62
CA VAL A 266 -7.51 1.29 8.66
C VAL A 266 -8.16 2.15 9.76
N PHE A 267 -7.37 2.67 10.71
CA PHE A 267 -7.79 3.61 11.74
C PHE A 267 -7.42 5.08 11.43
N ASP A 268 -7.00 5.42 10.21
CA ASP A 268 -6.63 6.80 9.82
C ASP A 268 -7.84 7.77 9.75
N SER A 269 -9.06 7.30 10.03
CA SER A 269 -10.25 8.16 10.06
C SER A 269 -10.08 9.26 11.10
N CYS A 270 -10.49 10.49 10.76
CA CYS A 270 -10.43 11.61 11.68
C CYS A 270 -11.25 11.41 12.97
N ALA A 271 -12.22 10.48 12.96
CA ALA A 271 -12.99 10.09 14.15
C ALA A 271 -12.13 9.36 15.23
N TYR A 272 -10.92 8.91 14.87
CA TYR A 272 -9.95 8.32 15.78
C TYR A 272 -8.82 9.28 16.19
N PHE A 273 -8.80 10.52 15.69
CA PHE A 273 -7.75 11.47 16.05
C PHE A 273 -7.68 11.68 17.56
N ASP A 274 -6.45 11.80 18.06
CA ASP A 274 -6.14 12.06 19.47
C ASP A 274 -6.68 10.98 20.46
N ARG A 275 -7.09 9.81 19.95
CA ARG A 275 -7.57 8.67 20.74
C ARG A 275 -6.53 7.55 20.78
N GLU A 276 -6.63 6.75 21.84
CA GLU A 276 -6.01 5.43 21.87
C GLU A 276 -7.05 4.37 21.45
N VAL A 277 -6.68 3.47 20.55
CA VAL A 277 -7.52 2.37 20.06
C VAL A 277 -6.85 1.03 20.36
N LYS A 278 -7.60 0.12 20.98
CA LYS A 278 -7.14 -1.23 21.34
C LYS A 278 -7.30 -2.22 20.19
N GLU A 279 -6.55 -3.30 20.23
CA GLU A 279 -6.56 -4.36 19.23
C GLU A 279 -7.96 -5.00 19.05
N SER A 280 -8.75 -5.06 20.12
CA SER A 280 -10.12 -5.61 20.11
C SER A 280 -11.17 -4.68 19.50
N GLU A 281 -10.86 -3.41 19.28
CA GLU A 281 -11.84 -2.45 18.76
C GLU A 281 -12.10 -2.66 17.25
N PRO A 282 -13.35 -2.52 16.81
CA PRO A 282 -13.71 -2.63 15.40
C PRO A 282 -13.27 -1.39 14.61
N ILE A 283 -13.07 -1.57 13.31
CA ILE A 283 -12.88 -0.48 12.34
C ILE A 283 -14.23 0.17 12.00
N ALA A 284 -14.70 1.06 12.86
CA ALA A 284 -16.07 1.58 12.83
C ALA A 284 -16.28 2.82 11.97
N TYR A 285 -15.21 3.51 11.57
CA TYR A 285 -15.27 4.84 10.98
C TYR A 285 -14.58 4.90 9.62
N THR A 286 -15.18 5.65 8.71
CA THR A 286 -14.72 5.89 7.33
C THR A 286 -14.49 7.38 7.04
N GLN A 287 -14.91 8.27 7.95
CA GLN A 287 -14.85 9.71 7.76
C GLN A 287 -13.39 10.16 7.65
N GLY A 288 -13.06 10.93 6.60
CA GLY A 288 -11.71 11.43 6.39
C GLY A 288 -10.67 10.37 6.00
N LEU A 289 -11.10 9.18 5.57
CA LEU A 289 -10.21 8.23 4.90
C LEU A 289 -9.97 8.68 3.46
N ASP A 290 -8.90 9.45 3.22
CA ASP A 290 -8.66 10.04 1.90
C ASP A 290 -7.67 9.26 1.02
N LEU A 291 -6.93 8.31 1.59
CA LEU A 291 -5.96 7.53 0.83
C LEU A 291 -6.65 6.31 0.19
N GLY A 292 -6.54 6.16 -1.13
CA GLY A 292 -7.13 5.02 -1.86
C GLY A 292 -6.67 3.66 -1.31
N TYR A 293 -5.40 3.55 -0.91
CA TYR A 293 -4.88 2.36 -0.24
C TYR A 293 -5.61 2.07 1.07
N THR A 294 -5.70 3.05 1.96
CA THR A 294 -6.40 2.91 3.24
C THR A 294 -7.87 2.57 3.05
N GLN A 295 -8.56 3.25 2.14
CA GLN A 295 -9.96 2.95 1.76
C GLN A 295 -10.10 1.48 1.33
N SER A 296 -9.21 1.00 0.45
CA SER A 296 -9.25 -0.39 -0.03
C SER A 296 -9.00 -1.43 1.07
N LYS A 297 -8.08 -1.16 2.00
CA LYS A 297 -7.78 -2.06 3.12
C LYS A 297 -8.88 -2.05 4.17
N TRP A 298 -9.52 -0.91 4.41
CA TRP A 298 -10.69 -0.82 5.27
C TRP A 298 -11.83 -1.69 4.73
N VAL A 299 -12.18 -1.55 3.45
CA VAL A 299 -13.23 -2.37 2.81
C VAL A 299 -12.89 -3.86 2.89
N ALA A 300 -11.65 -4.23 2.56
CA ALA A 300 -11.20 -5.62 2.60
C ALA A 300 -11.22 -6.22 4.02
N GLU A 301 -10.80 -5.46 5.03
CA GLU A 301 -10.88 -5.90 6.42
C GLU A 301 -12.32 -6.03 6.91
N THR A 302 -13.23 -5.15 6.48
CA THR A 302 -14.66 -5.28 6.78
C THR A 302 -15.25 -6.55 6.15
N LEU A 303 -14.89 -6.90 4.91
CA LEU A 303 -15.30 -8.17 4.29
C LEU A 303 -14.79 -9.40 5.07
N VAL A 304 -13.53 -9.35 5.51
CA VAL A 304 -12.91 -10.39 6.34
C VAL A 304 -13.61 -10.50 7.70
N THR A 305 -14.01 -9.37 8.29
CA THR A 305 -14.77 -9.31 9.55
C THR A 305 -16.16 -9.92 9.37
N ILE A 306 -16.87 -9.61 8.27
CA ILE A 306 -18.16 -10.24 7.95
C ILE A 306 -18.01 -11.76 7.81
N ALA A 307 -16.96 -12.25 7.13
CA ALA A 307 -16.72 -13.68 7.00
C ALA A 307 -16.41 -14.35 8.36
N ARG A 308 -15.64 -13.68 9.22
CA ARG A 308 -15.39 -14.12 10.59
C ARG A 308 -16.69 -14.27 11.37
N ASP A 309 -17.55 -13.26 11.31
CA ASP A 309 -18.82 -13.23 12.03
C ASP A 309 -19.81 -14.29 11.48
N ARG A 310 -19.62 -14.73 10.23
CA ARG A 310 -20.29 -15.89 9.62
C ARG A 310 -19.67 -17.25 9.99
N GLY A 311 -18.65 -17.28 10.83
CA GLY A 311 -18.03 -18.50 11.37
C GLY A 311 -16.71 -18.91 10.73
N LEU A 312 -16.13 -18.11 9.82
CA LEU A 312 -14.80 -18.40 9.27
C LEU A 312 -13.73 -18.14 10.35
N PRO A 313 -12.80 -19.07 10.64
CA PRO A 313 -11.69 -18.80 11.54
C PRO A 313 -10.75 -17.76 10.91
N VAL A 314 -10.70 -16.57 11.50
CA VAL A 314 -9.94 -15.44 10.96
C VAL A 314 -9.03 -14.88 12.04
N THR A 315 -7.78 -14.57 11.68
CA THR A 315 -6.88 -13.73 12.49
C THR A 315 -6.44 -12.54 11.64
N ILE A 316 -6.57 -11.33 12.18
CA ILE A 316 -6.23 -10.08 11.48
C ILE A 316 -4.92 -9.51 12.05
N TYR A 317 -3.97 -9.19 11.19
CA TYR A 317 -2.69 -8.57 11.56
C TYR A 317 -2.59 -7.18 10.96
N ARG A 318 -2.39 -6.15 11.78
CA ARG A 318 -2.33 -4.74 11.38
C ARG A 318 -0.92 -4.19 11.64
N PRO A 319 0.04 -4.39 10.72
CA PRO A 319 1.35 -3.74 10.80
C PRO A 319 1.25 -2.25 10.42
N PRO A 320 2.14 -1.40 10.97
CA PRO A 320 2.37 -0.05 10.48
C PRO A 320 3.28 -0.08 9.24
N LEU A 321 4.11 0.95 9.04
CA LEU A 321 5.14 0.92 8.01
C LEU A 321 6.18 -0.17 8.33
N ILE A 322 6.43 -1.05 7.36
CA ILE A 322 7.35 -2.16 7.54
C ILE A 322 8.73 -1.75 7.04
N ALA A 323 9.68 -1.70 7.97
CA ALA A 323 11.08 -1.38 7.74
C ALA A 323 11.94 -2.60 7.39
N GLY A 324 13.22 -2.32 7.13
CA GLY A 324 14.21 -3.33 6.81
C GLY A 324 14.38 -4.38 7.91
N ASP A 325 14.99 -5.50 7.55
CA ASP A 325 15.37 -6.55 8.49
C ASP A 325 16.35 -5.99 9.54
N SER A 326 16.06 -6.22 10.83
CA SER A 326 16.82 -5.58 11.92
C SER A 326 18.26 -6.06 12.06
N HIS A 327 18.64 -7.15 11.40
CA HIS A 327 19.98 -7.72 11.47
C HIS A 327 20.81 -7.39 10.23
N THR A 328 20.24 -7.59 9.04
CA THR A 328 20.92 -7.42 7.76
C THR A 328 20.78 -6.01 7.17
N GLY A 329 19.80 -5.25 7.66
CA GLY A 329 19.43 -3.93 7.15
C GLY A 329 18.67 -3.95 5.83
N ILE A 330 18.48 -5.13 5.22
CA ILE A 330 17.88 -5.28 3.90
C ILE A 330 16.44 -4.77 3.91
N TRP A 331 16.15 -3.86 3.00
CA TRP A 331 14.86 -3.19 2.87
C TRP A 331 14.54 -2.96 1.38
N ASN A 332 13.26 -3.03 1.01
CA ASN A 332 12.80 -2.50 -0.27
C ASN A 332 13.05 -0.98 -0.37
N THR A 333 14.02 -0.56 -1.17
CA THR A 333 14.40 0.86 -1.36
C THR A 333 13.37 1.68 -2.12
N ASN A 334 12.37 1.04 -2.75
CA ASN A 334 11.20 1.71 -3.30
C ASN A 334 10.14 2.09 -2.23
N ASP A 335 10.32 1.67 -0.97
CA ASP A 335 9.45 2.03 0.14
C ASP A 335 9.37 3.55 0.35
N PHE A 336 8.20 4.02 0.80
CA PHE A 336 7.97 5.44 1.08
C PHE A 336 8.97 6.01 2.09
N THR A 337 9.26 5.29 3.16
CA THR A 337 10.16 5.75 4.23
C THR A 337 11.58 5.91 3.71
N CYS A 338 12.07 4.93 2.95
CA CYS A 338 13.38 4.97 2.29
C CYS A 338 13.49 6.19 1.37
N ARG A 339 12.48 6.40 0.51
CA ARG A 339 12.44 7.50 -0.44
C ARG A 339 12.31 8.85 0.24
N PHE A 340 11.52 8.95 1.31
CA PHE A 340 11.37 10.16 2.09
C PHE A 340 12.68 10.57 2.76
N ILE A 341 13.36 9.63 3.42
CA ILE A 341 14.69 9.86 4.02
C ILE A 341 15.69 10.31 2.95
N LYS A 342 15.78 9.57 1.83
CA LYS A 342 16.70 9.91 0.73
C LYS A 342 16.40 11.28 0.12
N GLY A 343 15.14 11.60 -0.15
CA GLY A 343 14.77 12.89 -0.73
C GLY A 343 15.07 14.07 0.18
N CYS A 344 14.87 13.90 1.49
CA CYS A 344 15.24 14.91 2.48
C CYS A 344 16.76 15.09 2.59
N ILE A 345 17.53 14.00 2.49
CA ILE A 345 19.00 14.05 2.39
C ILE A 345 19.43 14.79 1.11
N GLN A 346 18.82 14.49 -0.04
CA GLN A 346 19.10 15.16 -1.32
C GLN A 346 18.80 16.67 -1.27
N MET A 347 17.77 17.08 -0.53
CA MET A 347 17.46 18.51 -0.30
C MET A 347 18.33 19.16 0.78
N GLY A 348 19.03 18.37 1.60
CA GLY A 348 19.66 18.83 2.84
C GLY A 348 18.65 19.37 3.87
N LYS A 349 17.36 19.02 3.73
CA LYS A 349 16.26 19.54 4.56
C LYS A 349 15.23 18.46 4.86
N MET A 350 14.80 18.40 6.11
CA MET A 350 13.72 17.55 6.60
C MET A 350 12.60 18.43 7.15
N PRO A 351 11.31 18.16 6.86
CA PRO A 351 10.23 18.92 7.45
C PRO A 351 10.10 18.58 8.94
N ASP A 352 9.78 19.60 9.75
CA ASP A 352 9.33 19.40 11.12
C ASP A 352 7.89 18.91 11.12
N MET A 353 7.70 17.63 11.46
CA MET A 353 6.40 16.99 11.51
C MET A 353 5.90 16.80 12.94
N ASN A 354 6.75 16.94 13.96
CA ASN A 354 6.42 16.67 15.37
C ASN A 354 5.58 15.39 15.61
N CYS A 355 5.87 14.30 14.89
CA CYS A 355 5.17 13.02 15.02
C CYS A 355 6.16 11.84 15.07
N GLU A 356 5.64 10.68 15.45
CA GLU A 356 6.41 9.44 15.59
C GLU A 356 6.70 8.79 14.22
N LEU A 357 7.90 8.23 14.08
CA LEU A 357 8.24 7.32 13.00
C LEU A 357 7.73 5.91 13.34
N ALA A 358 6.50 5.63 12.93
CA ALA A 358 5.84 4.34 13.14
C ALA A 358 6.36 3.25 12.17
N ILE A 359 7.61 2.83 12.35
CA ILE A 359 8.19 1.71 11.61
C ILE A 359 8.42 0.47 12.48
N VAL A 360 8.33 -0.70 11.86
CA VAL A 360 8.67 -2.00 12.48
C VAL A 360 9.53 -2.86 11.57
N PRO A 361 10.57 -3.56 12.08
CA PRO A 361 11.38 -4.44 11.25
C PRO A 361 10.58 -5.59 10.64
N VAL A 362 10.80 -5.90 9.36
CA VAL A 362 10.07 -6.95 8.63
C VAL A 362 10.19 -8.33 9.27
N ASN A 363 11.36 -8.67 9.84
CA ASN A 363 11.58 -9.94 10.52
C ASN A 363 10.76 -10.06 11.82
N TYR A 364 10.55 -8.96 12.55
CA TYR A 364 9.62 -8.96 13.68
C TYR A 364 8.18 -9.22 13.19
N VAL A 365 7.75 -8.53 12.13
CA VAL A 365 6.39 -8.70 11.58
C VAL A 365 6.15 -10.14 11.10
N SER A 366 7.08 -10.71 10.34
CA SER A 366 6.93 -12.08 9.84
C SER A 366 6.93 -13.12 10.97
N GLN A 367 7.85 -12.98 11.95
CA GLN A 367 7.90 -13.86 13.11
C GLN A 367 6.63 -13.76 13.96
N ALA A 368 6.12 -12.55 14.15
CA ALA A 368 4.90 -12.30 14.90
C ALA A 368 3.68 -12.94 14.25
N ILE A 369 3.50 -12.74 12.94
CA ILE A 369 2.37 -13.33 12.19
C ILE A 369 2.40 -14.85 12.29
N ILE A 370 3.54 -15.49 12.02
CA ILE A 370 3.65 -16.96 12.06
C ILE A 370 3.58 -17.50 13.48
N SER A 371 4.10 -16.80 14.49
CA SER A 371 3.94 -17.26 15.88
C SER A 371 2.49 -17.20 16.31
N LEU A 372 1.81 -16.08 16.06
CA LEU A 372 0.42 -15.88 16.47
C LEU A 372 -0.53 -16.79 15.69
N SER A 373 -0.23 -17.11 14.42
CA SER A 373 -1.08 -17.99 13.61
C SER A 373 -1.10 -19.43 14.11
N LEU A 374 -0.03 -19.88 14.78
CA LEU A 374 0.07 -21.21 15.38
C LEU A 374 -0.61 -21.31 16.75
N GLU A 375 -0.98 -20.17 17.36
CA GLU A 375 -1.67 -20.11 18.65
C GLU A 375 -3.18 -20.23 18.48
N LYS A 376 -3.78 -21.26 19.08
CA LYS A 376 -5.24 -21.51 19.00
C LYS A 376 -6.07 -20.33 19.49
N THR A 377 -5.57 -19.63 20.50
CA THR A 377 -6.24 -18.47 21.11
C THR A 377 -6.22 -17.22 20.24
N SER A 378 -5.55 -17.24 19.08
CA SER A 378 -5.51 -16.12 18.14
C SER A 378 -6.73 -16.06 17.21
N SER A 379 -7.41 -17.20 17.00
CA SER A 379 -8.58 -17.25 16.13
C SER A 379 -9.68 -16.30 16.63
N GLY A 380 -10.20 -15.49 15.71
CA GLY A 380 -11.21 -14.46 15.97
C GLY A 380 -10.65 -13.10 16.39
N ARG A 381 -9.35 -12.98 16.65
CA ARG A 381 -8.70 -11.76 17.16
C ARG A 381 -8.04 -10.93 16.05
N ALA A 382 -7.83 -9.66 16.36
CA ALA A 382 -6.95 -8.77 15.62
C ALA A 382 -5.73 -8.41 16.48
N PHE A 383 -4.60 -8.09 15.83
CA PHE A 383 -3.34 -7.73 16.47
C PHE A 383 -2.74 -6.50 15.81
N HIS A 384 -2.40 -5.49 16.61
CA HIS A 384 -1.59 -4.35 16.17
C HIS A 384 -0.12 -4.73 16.28
N LEU A 385 0.59 -4.78 15.16
CA LEU A 385 2.02 -5.15 15.11
C LEU A 385 2.91 -3.92 15.17
N ASN A 386 2.50 -2.89 15.92
CA ASN A 386 3.19 -1.62 16.06
C ASN A 386 4.42 -1.73 16.96
N ASN A 387 5.35 -0.78 16.82
CA ASN A 387 6.47 -0.63 17.76
C ASN A 387 5.96 0.09 19.03
N PRO A 388 6.10 -0.49 20.23
CA PRO A 388 5.72 0.20 21.47
C PRO A 388 6.62 1.38 21.82
N HIS A 389 7.75 1.55 21.13
CA HIS A 389 8.76 2.57 21.37
C HIS A 389 9.16 3.28 20.07
N ALA A 390 8.19 3.86 19.37
CA ALA A 390 8.44 4.63 18.16
C ALA A 390 9.10 6.00 18.48
N PRO A 391 10.22 6.36 17.83
CA PRO A 391 10.90 7.63 18.07
C PRO A 391 10.24 8.77 17.31
N ASN A 392 10.47 10.00 17.75
CA ASN A 392 10.02 11.17 17.01
C ASN A 392 10.94 11.43 15.80
N TRP A 393 10.39 11.95 14.69
CA TRP A 393 11.20 12.34 13.53
C TRP A 393 12.33 13.32 13.86
N SER A 394 12.17 14.19 14.85
CA SER A 394 13.25 15.08 15.32
C SER A 394 14.46 14.33 15.89
N GLU A 395 14.28 13.14 16.46
CA GLU A 395 15.39 12.27 16.90
C GLU A 395 16.07 11.60 15.72
N VAL A 396 15.26 11.14 14.74
CA VAL A 396 15.75 10.53 13.50
C VAL A 396 16.65 11.51 12.73
N VAL A 397 16.29 12.80 12.66
CA VAL A 397 17.13 13.83 12.05
C VAL A 397 18.49 13.97 12.75
N LYS A 398 18.54 13.87 14.08
CA LYS A 398 19.81 13.90 14.82
C LYS A 398 20.67 12.69 14.47
N TRP A 399 20.06 11.50 14.37
CA TRP A 399 20.77 10.28 13.98
C TRP A 399 21.30 10.34 12.54
N ILE A 400 20.51 10.85 11.59
CA ILE A 400 20.94 11.08 10.20
C ILE A 400 22.16 12.01 10.15
N ASN A 401 22.14 13.11 10.91
CA ASN A 401 23.29 14.03 11.01
C ASN A 401 24.53 13.35 11.63
N ASN A 402 24.34 12.55 12.68
CA ASN A 402 25.43 11.79 13.31
C ASN A 402 26.02 10.71 12.38
N LEU A 403 25.25 10.19 11.43
CA LEU A 403 25.71 9.28 10.38
C LEU A 403 26.50 10.01 9.26
N GLY A 404 26.57 11.35 9.30
CA GLY A 404 27.37 12.18 8.40
C GLY A 404 26.60 12.88 7.28
N TYR A 405 25.27 12.75 7.23
CA TYR A 405 24.43 13.44 6.25
C TYR A 405 23.97 14.78 6.81
N THR A 406 24.28 15.88 6.14
CA THR A 406 23.89 17.22 6.62
C THR A 406 22.45 17.53 6.24
N VAL A 407 21.55 17.47 7.22
CA VAL A 407 20.12 17.74 7.03
C VAL A 407 19.62 18.71 8.08
N GLN A 408 19.06 19.85 7.64
CA GLN A 408 18.46 20.85 8.50
C GLN A 408 16.96 20.58 8.67
N GLN A 409 16.47 20.59 9.91
CA GLN A 409 15.03 20.58 10.16
C GLN A 409 14.43 21.97 9.89
N VAL A 410 13.35 22.03 9.11
CA VAL A 410 12.67 23.29 8.72
C VAL A 410 11.15 23.16 8.86
N PRO A 411 10.39 24.26 9.00
CA PRO A 411 8.93 24.20 9.01
C PRO A 411 8.37 23.49 7.77
N TYR A 412 7.29 22.70 7.94
CA TYR A 412 6.71 21.90 6.85
C TYR A 412 6.40 22.73 5.59
N GLN A 413 5.81 23.92 5.75
CA GLN A 413 5.46 24.79 4.62
C GLN A 413 6.71 25.28 3.87
N THR A 414 7.82 25.53 4.57
CA THR A 414 9.09 25.90 3.94
C THR A 414 9.65 24.74 3.14
N TRP A 415 9.61 23.52 3.70
CA TRP A 415 10.04 22.31 3.01
C TRP A 415 9.17 22.01 1.78
N GLU A 416 7.85 22.15 1.90
CA GLU A 416 6.89 21.92 0.81
C GLU A 416 7.15 22.86 -0.37
N VAL A 417 7.30 24.16 -0.11
CA VAL A 417 7.62 25.16 -1.16
C VAL A 417 8.92 24.80 -1.87
N GLU A 418 9.94 24.40 -1.12
CA GLU A 418 11.22 24.03 -1.69
C GLU A 418 11.12 22.81 -2.59
N LEU A 419 10.47 21.74 -2.12
CA LEU A 419 10.23 20.53 -2.91
C LEU A 419 9.56 20.86 -4.25
N ILE A 420 8.55 21.73 -4.25
CA ILE A 420 7.88 22.18 -5.48
C ILE A 420 8.85 22.97 -6.36
N THR A 421 9.52 23.98 -5.79
CA THR A 421 10.38 24.90 -6.58
C THR A 421 11.59 24.22 -7.20
N THR A 422 12.12 23.15 -6.57
CA THR A 422 13.27 22.41 -7.08
C THR A 422 12.89 21.26 -8.01
N SER A 423 11.61 20.91 -8.10
CA SER A 423 11.14 19.72 -8.84
C SER A 423 11.49 19.73 -10.33
N SER A 424 11.59 20.92 -10.95
CA SER A 424 11.84 21.09 -12.39
C SER A 424 13.30 20.93 -12.80
N TYR A 425 14.25 21.01 -11.87
CA TYR A 425 15.69 20.93 -12.17
C TYR A 425 16.50 20.02 -11.24
N SER A 426 15.90 19.51 -10.15
CA SER A 426 16.53 18.51 -9.29
C SER A 426 15.98 17.11 -9.59
N ASN A 427 16.86 16.11 -9.67
CA ASN A 427 16.46 14.71 -9.77
C ASN A 427 16.17 14.12 -8.38
N ASN A 428 15.30 14.78 -7.62
CA ASN A 428 14.94 14.35 -6.27
C ASN A 428 13.98 13.16 -6.33
N VAL A 429 14.23 12.14 -5.50
CA VAL A 429 13.38 10.93 -5.46
C VAL A 429 11.95 11.20 -4.98
N LEU A 430 11.68 12.35 -4.34
CA LEU A 430 10.36 12.75 -3.88
C LEU A 430 9.51 13.44 -4.96
N ASN A 431 10.06 13.76 -6.13
CA ASN A 431 9.30 14.43 -7.19
C ASN A 431 8.03 13.65 -7.57
N SER A 432 8.08 12.32 -7.64
CA SER A 432 6.88 11.49 -7.91
C SER A 432 5.95 11.29 -6.71
N LEU A 433 6.31 11.82 -5.53
CA LEU A 433 5.47 11.83 -4.33
C LEU A 433 4.94 13.24 -3.99
N ILE A 434 5.24 14.27 -4.80
CA ILE A 434 4.69 15.62 -4.63
C ILE A 434 3.16 15.60 -4.45
N PRO A 435 2.36 14.88 -5.25
CA PRO A 435 0.91 14.84 -5.07
C PRO A 435 0.47 14.39 -3.67
N PHE A 436 1.22 13.47 -3.07
CA PHE A 436 0.96 12.97 -1.73
C PHE A 436 1.23 14.03 -0.65
N PHE A 437 2.34 14.77 -0.76
CA PHE A 437 2.69 15.82 0.21
C PHE A 437 1.83 17.08 0.10
N LEU A 438 1.33 17.41 -1.11
CA LEU A 438 0.45 18.56 -1.32
C LEU A 438 -1.02 18.27 -0.97
N LYS A 439 -1.37 17.01 -0.74
CA LYS A 439 -2.72 16.61 -0.38
C LYS A 439 -3.16 17.25 0.93
N LYS A 440 -4.41 17.71 0.95
CA LYS A 440 -5.10 18.12 2.17
C LYS A 440 -5.90 16.93 2.70
N TRP A 441 -5.61 16.57 3.94
CA TRP A 441 -6.09 15.37 4.61
C TRP A 441 -7.23 15.69 5.57
N SER A 442 -8.14 14.74 5.69
CA SER A 442 -9.40 14.80 6.39
C SER A 442 -10.32 15.94 5.94
N GLN A 443 -11.51 15.99 6.54
CA GLN A 443 -12.43 17.11 6.40
C GLN A 443 -11.84 18.43 6.92
N GLU A 444 -10.83 18.37 7.80
CA GLU A 444 -10.17 19.54 8.38
C GLU A 444 -9.06 20.13 7.49
N GLN A 445 -8.80 19.55 6.32
CA GLN A 445 -7.82 20.04 5.34
C GLN A 445 -6.38 20.16 5.88
N LEU A 446 -5.98 19.20 6.72
CA LEU A 446 -4.66 19.12 7.33
C LEU A 446 -3.58 18.88 6.27
N ASN A 447 -2.38 19.45 6.46
CA ASN A 447 -1.21 19.03 5.69
C ASN A 447 -0.61 17.71 6.22
N PHE A 448 0.39 17.14 5.53
CA PHE A 448 0.99 15.86 5.91
C PHE A 448 1.57 15.85 7.34
N ALA A 449 2.24 16.93 7.76
CA ALA A 449 2.78 17.05 9.12
C ALA A 449 1.66 17.09 10.17
N GLU A 450 0.64 17.93 9.97
CA GLU A 450 -0.51 18.05 10.88
C GLU A 450 -1.29 16.75 10.99
N PHE A 451 -1.49 16.05 9.86
CA PHE A 451 -2.12 14.73 9.85
C PHE A 451 -1.33 13.71 10.68
N GLY A 452 0.00 13.70 10.54
CA GLY A 452 0.87 12.85 11.34
C GLY A 452 0.80 13.12 12.84
N GLN A 453 0.58 14.37 13.27
CA GLN A 453 0.50 14.74 14.69
C GLN A 453 -0.80 14.28 15.35
N ARG A 454 -1.89 14.25 14.59
CA ARG A 454 -3.23 13.91 15.08
C ARG A 454 -3.61 12.46 14.87
N ARG A 455 -2.72 11.67 14.27
CA ARG A 455 -2.94 10.24 14.05
C ARG A 455 -3.31 9.53 15.35
N VAL A 456 -4.20 8.55 15.20
CA VAL A 456 -4.61 7.63 16.25
C VAL A 456 -3.40 6.95 16.90
N ARG A 457 -3.46 6.75 18.22
CA ARG A 457 -2.51 5.90 18.95
C ARG A 457 -3.05 4.50 19.01
N LEU A 458 -2.32 3.54 18.46
CA LEU A 458 -2.74 2.15 18.46
C LEU A 458 -2.03 1.40 19.59
N SER A 459 -2.81 0.88 20.54
CA SER A 459 -2.28 -0.03 21.55
C SER A 459 -1.86 -1.33 20.88
N CYS A 460 -0.68 -1.83 21.25
CA CYS A 460 -0.18 -3.16 20.90
C CYS A 460 0.11 -4.02 22.14
N GLN A 461 -0.48 -3.69 23.29
CA GLN A 461 -0.19 -4.36 24.57
C GLN A 461 -0.55 -5.84 24.57
N GLU A 462 -1.68 -6.23 23.98
CA GLU A 462 -2.08 -7.63 23.90
C GLU A 462 -1.20 -8.38 22.88
N THR A 463 -0.83 -7.74 21.78
CA THR A 463 0.17 -8.30 20.85
C THR A 463 1.49 -8.58 21.55
N VAL A 464 2.05 -7.59 22.26
CA VAL A 464 3.32 -7.72 22.99
C VAL A 464 3.25 -8.83 24.03
N LYS A 465 2.15 -8.92 24.78
CA LYS A 465 1.92 -9.95 25.79
C LYS A 465 1.85 -11.35 25.19
N GLU A 466 1.19 -11.53 24.06
CA GLU A 466 1.13 -12.83 23.36
C GLU A 466 2.49 -13.23 22.80
N LEU A 467 3.19 -12.32 22.13
CA LEU A 467 4.50 -12.59 21.52
C LEU A 467 5.62 -12.84 22.54
N ALA A 468 5.51 -12.26 23.75
CA ALA A 468 6.43 -12.52 24.85
C ALA A 468 6.48 -14.01 25.23
N LYS A 469 5.38 -14.78 25.05
CA LYS A 469 5.35 -16.23 25.30
C LYS A 469 6.28 -17.00 24.36
N SER A 470 6.57 -16.44 23.19
CA SER A 470 7.44 -17.01 22.16
C SER A 470 8.81 -16.32 22.08
N ASN A 471 9.18 -15.48 23.07
CA ASN A 471 10.39 -14.65 23.07
C ASN A 471 10.55 -13.77 21.82
N ILE A 472 9.44 -13.34 21.22
CA ILE A 472 9.44 -12.41 20.09
C ILE A 472 9.15 -11.01 20.66
N ALA A 473 10.10 -10.09 20.46
CA ALA A 473 9.97 -8.69 20.86
C ALA A 473 10.31 -7.78 19.68
N CYS A 474 9.59 -6.66 19.57
CA CYS A 474 9.89 -5.66 18.55
C CYS A 474 11.19 -4.93 18.92
N PRO A 475 12.21 -4.91 18.04
CA PRO A 475 13.40 -4.10 18.27
C PRO A 475 13.04 -2.61 18.40
N SER A 476 13.63 -1.92 19.36
CA SER A 476 13.50 -0.47 19.48
C SER A 476 14.14 0.21 18.27
N VAL A 477 13.47 1.22 17.70
CA VAL A 477 14.08 2.04 16.66
C VAL A 477 15.01 3.05 17.32
N ASN A 478 16.31 2.85 17.14
CA ASN A 478 17.36 3.66 17.73
C ASN A 478 18.47 3.96 16.70
N PHE A 479 19.52 4.65 17.14
CA PHE A 479 20.66 4.98 16.28
C PHE A 479 21.31 3.76 15.63
N ASP A 480 21.47 2.66 16.37
CA ASP A 480 22.14 1.45 15.87
C ASP A 480 21.31 0.77 14.78
N LEU A 481 19.99 0.62 14.99
CA LEU A 481 19.09 0.07 13.98
C LEU A 481 19.06 0.93 12.72
N LEU A 482 19.03 2.26 12.88
CA LEU A 482 19.13 3.17 11.74
C LEU A 482 20.47 3.03 11.02
N GLY A 483 21.57 2.84 11.77
CA GLY A 483 22.90 2.55 11.23
C GLY A 483 22.94 1.26 10.41
N THR A 484 22.24 0.21 10.84
CA THR A 484 22.08 -1.05 10.08
C THR A 484 21.37 -0.79 8.74
N TYR A 485 20.27 -0.02 8.74
CA TYR A 485 19.56 0.34 7.50
C TYR A 485 20.42 1.20 6.57
N PHE A 486 21.13 2.19 7.10
CA PHE A 486 22.01 3.05 6.30
C PHE A 486 23.19 2.28 5.72
N SER A 487 23.74 1.31 6.47
CA SER A 487 24.79 0.43 5.96
C SER A 487 24.30 -0.38 4.74
N TYR A 488 23.05 -0.86 4.79
CA TYR A 488 22.42 -1.49 3.64
C TYR A 488 22.19 -0.50 2.49
N PHE A 489 21.64 0.69 2.75
CA PHE A 489 21.39 1.70 1.73
C PHE A 489 22.67 2.09 0.97
N ILE A 490 23.81 2.18 1.66
CA ILE A 490 25.10 2.45 1.02
C ILE A 490 25.56 1.25 0.18
N ARG A 491 25.45 0.03 0.73
CA ARG A 491 25.83 -1.21 0.03
C ARG A 491 25.00 -1.44 -1.24
N ASP A 492 23.72 -1.11 -1.21
CA ASP A 492 22.78 -1.22 -2.33
C ASP A 492 22.94 -0.08 -3.36
N GLY A 493 23.79 0.93 -3.08
CA GLY A 493 23.94 2.11 -3.92
C GLY A 493 22.74 3.07 -3.86
N PHE A 494 21.85 2.90 -2.88
CA PHE A 494 20.70 3.75 -2.68
C PHE A 494 21.09 5.11 -2.09
N LEU A 495 22.07 5.17 -1.19
CA LEU A 495 22.67 6.40 -0.67
C LEU A 495 24.17 6.45 -0.94
N ASP A 496 24.69 7.64 -1.22
CA ASP A 496 26.13 7.86 -1.35
C ASP A 496 26.83 7.71 0.00
N SER A 497 28.04 7.17 -0.01
CA SER A 497 28.87 7.06 1.19
C SER A 497 29.46 8.43 1.54
N HIS A 498 28.92 9.08 2.57
CA HIS A 498 29.55 10.25 3.21
C HIS A 498 30.20 9.90 4.56
N LEU A 499 30.25 8.61 4.92
CA LEU A 499 30.79 8.11 6.17
C LEU A 499 32.26 8.52 6.35
N LYS A 500 32.49 9.53 7.19
CA LYS A 500 33.75 9.74 7.90
C LYS A 500 33.83 8.86 9.15
N LEU A 501 33.41 7.61 9.13
CA LEU A 501 33.51 6.74 10.32
C LEU A 501 33.83 5.30 9.95
N SER A 502 34.99 4.86 10.45
CA SER A 502 35.46 3.49 10.51
C SER A 502 34.56 2.69 11.44
N ILE A 503 33.48 2.11 10.92
CA ILE A 503 32.73 1.10 11.66
C ILE A 503 33.58 -0.18 11.59
N LYS A 504 34.13 -0.58 12.74
CA LYS A 504 34.90 -1.83 12.87
C LYS A 504 33.98 -2.99 12.48
N THR A 505 34.42 -3.69 11.43
CA THR A 505 33.99 -5.05 11.03
C THR A 505 33.98 -6.01 12.19
#